data_AF-T1ATS4-F1
#
_entry.id   AF-T1ATS4-F1
#
_cell.length_a   1.000
_cell.length_b   1.000
_cell.length_c   1.000
_cell.angle_alpha   90.00
_cell.angle_beta   90.00
_cell.angle_gamma   90.00
#
_symmetry.space_group_name_H-M   'P 1'
#
loop_
_entity.id
_entity.type
_entity.pdbx_description
1 polymer ?
#
loop_
_entity_poly.entity_id
_entity_poly.type
_entity_poly.pdbx_seq_one_letter_code
_entity_poly.pdbx_strand_id
1 'polypeptide(L)'
;MIAADFHLVPAHWPTDAEALRSVRDAVFIREQQIAPEDEWDDLDAASRHVLALAVDGCAIGCARLTPQRRIGRMAVLAGWRGHGVGMALLTHLIAEARALGWPEVHLSAQQHAIPFYARAGFVAHGETYLDADIPHRMMRLPLSPFETPAPRMPEPAPTVATLQADDLASLAAATLRLLRDARHGVTVYTRDLEPDLLEQAPILEALRVLAVRGRGTQLRLLVQNPGWALRGGHRLLPLIQRLPSMILLRQPIE
;
A
#
# COMPACT_ATOMS: atom_id res chain seq x y z
N MET A 1 -3.17 20.32 5.22
CA MET A 1 -2.61 19.00 4.84
C MET A 1 -1.13 19.06 5.14
N ILE A 2 -0.66 18.26 6.09
CA ILE A 2 0.78 18.14 6.40
C ILE A 2 1.36 17.23 5.31
N ALA A 3 2.45 17.66 4.67
CA ALA A 3 3.19 16.81 3.74
C ALA A 3 3.61 15.53 4.48
N ALA A 4 3.67 14.38 3.79
CA ALA A 4 4.32 13.24 4.42
C ALA A 4 5.82 13.57 4.48
N ASP A 5 6.31 13.90 5.68
CA ASP A 5 7.71 14.31 5.91
C ASP A 5 8.71 13.14 5.82
N PHE A 6 8.34 12.05 5.13
CA PHE A 6 9.15 10.85 4.99
C PHE A 6 8.83 10.07 3.72
N HIS A 7 9.75 9.18 3.32
CA HIS A 7 9.57 8.20 2.24
C HIS A 7 10.11 6.84 2.65
N LEU A 8 9.70 5.78 1.95
CA LEU A 8 10.15 4.41 2.21
C LEU A 8 11.18 3.97 1.18
N VAL A 9 12.20 3.25 1.62
CA VAL A 9 13.20 2.62 0.75
C VAL A 9 13.39 1.15 1.15
N PRO A 10 13.50 0.22 0.20
CA PRO A 10 14.01 -1.12 0.48
C PRO A 10 15.40 -1.04 1.10
N ALA A 11 15.68 -1.92 2.07
CA ALA A 11 16.95 -1.96 2.77
C ALA A 11 17.49 -3.40 2.78
N HIS A 12 18.81 -3.52 2.65
CA HIS A 12 19.51 -4.79 2.68
C HIS A 12 20.46 -4.84 3.86
N TRP A 13 20.38 -5.91 4.66
CA TRP A 13 21.18 -6.01 5.89
C TRP A 13 22.69 -5.77 5.68
N PRO A 14 23.37 -6.32 4.66
CA PRO A 14 24.80 -6.11 4.50
C PRO A 14 25.21 -4.66 4.23
N THR A 15 24.33 -3.84 3.63
CA THR A 15 24.63 -2.46 3.22
C THR A 15 24.03 -1.43 4.16
N ASP A 16 22.87 -1.72 4.75
CA ASP A 16 22.05 -0.77 5.51
C ASP A 16 21.95 -1.13 7.00
N ALA A 17 22.76 -2.09 7.47
CA ALA A 17 22.76 -2.55 8.86
C ALA A 17 22.90 -1.41 9.86
N GLU A 18 23.72 -0.38 9.58
CA GLU A 18 23.92 0.73 10.51
C GLU A 18 22.61 1.50 10.76
N ALA A 19 21.88 1.86 9.69
CA ALA A 19 20.61 2.57 9.78
C ALA A 19 19.53 1.70 10.44
N LEU A 20 19.45 0.42 10.07
CA LEU A 20 18.52 -0.55 10.67
C LEU A 20 18.80 -0.74 12.17
N ARG A 21 20.08 -0.90 12.54
CA ARG A 21 20.51 -1.04 13.93
C ARG A 21 20.22 0.22 14.74
N SER A 22 20.47 1.41 14.19
CA SER A 22 20.22 2.68 14.87
C SER A 22 18.75 2.82 15.30
N VAL A 23 17.82 2.55 14.40
CA VAL A 23 16.37 2.62 14.70
C VAL A 23 15.97 1.54 15.71
N ARG A 24 16.45 0.30 15.54
CA ARG A 24 16.12 -0.83 16.41
C ARG A 24 16.70 -0.67 17.82
N ASP A 25 17.94 -0.20 17.95
CA ASP A 25 18.58 0.10 19.23
C ASP A 25 17.79 1.16 20.00
N ALA A 26 17.41 2.25 19.33
CA ALA A 26 16.63 3.32 19.97
C ALA A 26 15.27 2.84 20.51
N VAL A 27 14.58 1.96 19.77
CA VAL A 27 13.21 1.52 20.12
C VAL A 27 13.21 0.27 21.00
N PHE A 28 13.94 -0.77 20.64
CA PHE A 28 13.88 -2.06 21.33
C PHE A 28 14.81 -2.11 22.54
N ILE A 29 16.05 -1.67 22.40
CA ILE A 29 17.03 -1.72 23.49
C ILE A 29 16.82 -0.55 24.46
N ARG A 30 16.90 0.70 23.98
CA ARG A 30 16.85 1.87 24.86
C ARG A 30 15.47 2.18 25.40
N GLU A 31 14.42 2.03 24.59
CA GLU A 31 13.07 2.38 25.02
C GLU A 31 12.34 1.19 25.65
N GLN A 32 12.33 0.02 24.98
CA GLN A 32 11.62 -1.16 25.50
C GLN A 32 12.45 -2.04 26.44
N GLN A 33 13.73 -1.70 26.65
CA GLN A 33 14.62 -2.42 27.59
C GLN A 33 14.83 -3.90 27.23
N ILE A 34 14.76 -4.24 25.94
CA ILE A 34 15.15 -5.57 25.44
C ILE A 34 16.67 -5.72 25.54
N ALA A 35 17.15 -6.86 26.02
CA ALA A 35 18.58 -7.13 26.13
C ALA A 35 19.25 -7.04 24.75
N PRO A 36 20.40 -6.35 24.59
CA PRO A 36 21.07 -6.20 23.30
C PRO A 36 21.34 -7.51 22.56
N GLU A 37 21.65 -8.58 23.30
CA GLU A 37 21.88 -9.93 22.78
C GLU A 37 20.63 -10.59 22.18
N ASP A 38 19.43 -10.22 22.62
CA ASP A 38 18.16 -10.81 22.16
C ASP A 38 17.57 -10.10 20.92
N GLU A 39 18.10 -8.93 20.57
CA GLU A 39 17.55 -8.12 19.47
C GLU A 39 18.04 -8.56 18.08
N TRP A 40 19.28 -9.05 17.99
CA TRP A 40 19.92 -9.41 16.72
C TRP A 40 19.83 -10.92 16.47
N ASP A 41 19.40 -11.33 15.28
CA ASP A 41 19.20 -12.75 14.98
C ASP A 41 19.72 -13.15 13.58
N ASP A 42 19.88 -14.46 13.37
CA ASP A 42 20.41 -15.02 12.11
C ASP A 42 19.48 -14.78 10.90
N LEU A 43 18.22 -14.40 11.12
CA LEU A 43 17.29 -14.08 10.05
C LEU A 43 17.51 -12.68 9.50
N ASP A 44 18.26 -11.82 10.19
CA ASP A 44 18.50 -10.45 9.74
C ASP A 44 19.14 -10.42 8.34
N ALA A 45 20.13 -11.27 8.07
CA ALA A 45 20.78 -11.32 6.76
C ALA A 45 19.89 -11.89 5.64
N ALA A 46 18.95 -12.78 5.97
CA ALA A 46 18.08 -13.46 5.01
C ALA A 46 16.73 -12.75 4.79
N SER A 47 16.44 -11.71 5.57
CA SER A 47 15.15 -11.02 5.52
C SER A 47 15.15 -9.84 4.56
N ARG A 48 13.95 -9.50 4.09
CA ARG A 48 13.69 -8.24 3.40
C ARG A 48 13.48 -7.17 4.46
N HIS A 49 14.13 -6.02 4.31
CA HIS A 49 13.96 -4.89 5.21
C HIS A 49 13.44 -3.69 4.44
N VAL A 50 12.79 -2.79 5.16
CA VAL A 50 12.38 -1.48 4.65
C VAL A 50 12.73 -0.43 5.70
N LEU A 51 13.29 0.69 5.25
CA LEU A 51 13.54 1.87 6.04
C LEU A 51 12.52 2.95 5.70
N ALA A 52 12.08 3.69 6.71
CA ALA A 52 11.43 4.98 6.55
C ALA A 52 12.48 6.06 6.78
N LEU A 53 12.67 6.94 5.80
CA LEU A 53 13.63 8.04 5.84
C LEU A 53 12.89 9.37 5.87
N ALA A 54 13.28 10.26 6.78
CA ALA A 54 12.83 11.65 6.78
C ALA A 54 13.39 12.40 5.56
N VAL A 55 12.89 13.62 5.32
CA VAL A 55 13.32 14.48 4.20
C VAL A 55 14.83 14.76 4.22
N ASP A 56 15.43 14.82 5.40
CA ASP A 56 16.87 15.02 5.60
C ASP A 56 17.71 13.74 5.45
N GLY A 57 17.07 12.60 5.13
CA GLY A 57 17.72 11.30 4.96
C GLY A 57 17.88 10.49 6.25
N CYS A 58 17.46 11.02 7.40
CA CYS A 58 17.56 10.28 8.67
C CYS A 58 16.61 9.07 8.69
N ALA A 59 17.10 7.92 9.14
CA ALA A 59 16.26 6.74 9.38
C ALA A 59 15.37 6.95 10.61
N ILE A 60 14.06 6.94 10.39
CA ILE A 60 13.04 7.23 11.41
C ILE A 60 12.15 6.04 11.75
N GLY A 61 12.22 4.98 10.95
CA GLY A 61 11.50 3.75 11.17
C GLY A 61 12.06 2.61 10.33
N CYS A 62 11.81 1.38 10.74
CA CYS A 62 12.16 0.19 9.99
C CYS A 62 11.15 -0.94 10.21
N ALA A 63 11.17 -1.91 9.31
CA ALA A 63 10.43 -3.15 9.45
C ALA A 63 11.11 -4.27 8.66
N ARG A 64 10.82 -5.51 9.05
CA ARG A 64 11.40 -6.72 8.48
C ARG A 64 10.33 -7.72 8.05
N LEU A 65 10.52 -8.34 6.89
CA LEU A 65 9.77 -9.50 6.40
C LEU A 65 10.72 -10.69 6.23
N THR A 66 10.55 -11.72 7.05
CA THR A 66 11.44 -12.89 7.06
C THR A 66 11.02 -13.93 6.00
N PRO A 67 11.93 -14.84 5.58
CA PRO A 67 11.60 -15.95 4.68
C PRO A 67 10.48 -16.86 5.20
N GLN A 68 10.29 -16.91 6.52
CA GLN A 68 9.23 -17.67 7.19
C GLN A 68 7.87 -16.96 7.13
N ARG A 69 7.72 -15.90 6.34
CA ARG A 69 6.47 -15.12 6.20
C ARG A 69 6.06 -14.35 7.46
N ARG A 70 7.05 -14.01 8.30
CA ARG A 70 6.86 -13.24 9.51
C ARG A 70 7.17 -11.76 9.27
N ILE A 71 6.22 -10.90 9.59
CA ILE A 71 6.46 -9.46 9.76
C ILE A 71 6.94 -9.23 11.19
N GLY A 72 8.03 -8.49 11.35
CA GLY A 72 8.63 -8.23 12.65
C GLY A 72 9.58 -7.03 12.62
N ARG A 73 10.26 -6.80 13.75
CA ARG A 73 11.18 -5.66 13.95
C ARG A 73 10.56 -4.32 13.50
N MET A 74 9.25 -4.18 13.72
CA MET A 74 8.50 -2.95 13.44
C MET A 74 8.91 -1.88 14.45
N ALA A 75 9.71 -0.92 14.05
CA ALA A 75 10.20 0.14 14.91
C ALA A 75 9.98 1.52 14.27
N VAL A 76 9.49 2.46 15.06
CA VAL A 76 9.35 3.87 14.67
C VAL A 76 9.81 4.72 15.84
N LEU A 77 10.71 5.67 15.57
CA LEU A 77 11.22 6.60 16.58
C LEU A 77 10.06 7.40 17.21
N ALA A 78 10.13 7.66 18.51
CA ALA A 78 9.03 8.23 19.29
C ALA A 78 8.43 9.51 18.67
N GLY A 79 9.28 10.44 18.20
CA GLY A 79 8.84 11.70 17.57
C GLY A 79 8.07 11.54 16.25
N TRP A 80 8.18 10.38 15.60
CA TRP A 80 7.56 10.08 14.30
C TRP A 80 6.32 9.18 14.41
N ARG A 81 5.96 8.75 15.63
CA ARG A 81 4.72 8.00 15.87
C ARG A 81 3.51 8.91 15.65
N GLY A 82 2.38 8.31 15.26
CA GLY A 82 1.16 9.07 14.92
C GLY A 82 1.18 9.76 13.55
N HIS A 83 2.33 9.82 12.86
CA HIS A 83 2.49 10.44 11.54
C HIS A 83 2.26 9.46 10.36
N GLY A 84 1.76 8.25 10.64
CA GLY A 84 1.48 7.23 9.62
C GLY A 84 2.67 6.35 9.21
N VAL A 85 3.89 6.62 9.70
CA VAL A 85 5.12 5.86 9.37
C VAL A 85 4.95 4.35 9.56
N GLY A 86 4.48 3.92 10.73
CA GLY A 86 4.30 2.48 11.02
C GLY A 86 3.30 1.81 10.08
N MET A 87 2.21 2.48 9.72
CA MET A 87 1.21 1.94 8.79
C MET A 87 1.77 1.86 7.37
N ALA A 88 2.59 2.84 6.96
CA ALA A 88 3.27 2.82 5.66
C ALA A 88 4.24 1.64 5.56
N LEU A 89 5.09 1.42 6.58
CA LEU A 89 6.00 0.28 6.67
C LEU A 89 5.26 -1.06 6.59
N LEU A 90 4.20 -1.22 7.39
CA LEU A 90 3.38 -2.44 7.42
C LEU A 90 2.73 -2.71 6.06
N THR A 91 2.13 -1.68 5.44
CA THR A 91 1.48 -1.79 4.13
C THR A 91 2.47 -2.18 3.05
N HIS A 92 3.69 -1.64 3.09
CA HIS A 92 4.76 -1.99 2.17
C HIS A 92 5.11 -3.49 2.26
N LEU A 93 5.35 -4.03 3.47
CA LEU A 93 5.67 -5.45 3.63
C LEU A 93 4.52 -6.39 3.26
N ILE A 94 3.26 -5.99 3.51
CA ILE A 94 2.09 -6.74 3.03
C ILE A 94 2.07 -6.78 1.50
N ALA A 95 2.38 -5.68 0.83
CA ALA A 95 2.45 -5.62 -0.62
C ALA A 95 3.59 -6.50 -1.17
N GLU A 96 4.76 -6.51 -0.52
CA GLU A 96 5.85 -7.42 -0.88
C GLU A 96 5.44 -8.89 -0.75
N ALA A 97 4.83 -9.26 0.37
CA ALA A 97 4.35 -10.63 0.59
C ALA A 97 3.31 -11.06 -0.46
N ARG A 98 2.42 -10.15 -0.88
CA ARG A 98 1.48 -10.39 -1.99
C ARG A 98 2.20 -10.56 -3.32
N ALA A 99 3.22 -9.75 -3.61
CA ALA A 99 4.02 -9.86 -4.83
C ALA A 99 4.81 -11.19 -4.89
N LEU A 100 5.16 -11.75 -3.73
CA LEU A 100 5.75 -13.08 -3.60
C LEU A 100 4.74 -14.22 -3.72
N GLY A 101 3.45 -13.92 -3.94
CA GLY A 101 2.39 -14.91 -4.04
C GLY A 101 2.11 -15.66 -2.74
N TRP A 102 2.45 -15.08 -1.59
CA TRP A 102 2.21 -15.74 -0.31
C TRP A 102 0.73 -15.74 0.05
N PRO A 103 0.19 -16.86 0.56
CA PRO A 103 -1.22 -16.98 0.93
C PRO A 103 -1.55 -16.29 2.27
N GLU A 104 -0.54 -16.02 3.09
CA GLU A 104 -0.68 -15.32 4.36
C GLU A 104 0.67 -14.80 4.87
N VAL A 105 0.59 -13.86 5.81
CA VAL A 105 1.70 -13.44 6.67
C VAL A 105 1.26 -13.48 8.12
N HIS A 106 2.22 -13.69 9.02
CA HIS A 106 1.99 -13.69 10.46
C HIS A 106 2.94 -12.73 11.19
N LEU A 107 2.59 -12.40 12.42
CA LEU A 107 3.41 -11.59 13.31
C LEU A 107 3.14 -11.96 14.76
N SER A 108 4.12 -11.65 15.62
CA SER A 108 3.95 -11.63 17.07
C SER A 108 3.68 -10.19 17.47
N ALA A 109 2.46 -9.87 17.87
CA ALA A 109 2.10 -8.52 18.29
C ALA A 109 2.26 -8.38 19.80
N GLN A 110 3.01 -7.37 20.24
CA GLN A 110 2.91 -6.89 21.61
C GLN A 110 1.46 -6.53 21.92
N GLN A 111 0.99 -6.82 23.13
CA GLN A 111 -0.43 -6.71 23.48
C GLN A 111 -1.03 -5.33 23.20
N HIS A 112 -0.26 -4.26 23.45
CA HIS A 112 -0.69 -2.89 23.17
C HIS A 112 -0.73 -2.53 21.67
N ALA A 113 -0.01 -3.28 20.82
CA ALA A 113 0.06 -3.09 19.38
C ALA A 113 -1.03 -3.88 18.62
N ILE A 114 -1.77 -4.77 19.29
CA ILE A 114 -2.87 -5.53 18.66
C ILE A 114 -3.87 -4.62 17.92
N PRO A 115 -4.37 -3.49 18.47
CA PRO A 115 -5.27 -2.60 17.75
C PRO A 115 -4.65 -1.97 16.50
N PHE A 116 -3.33 -1.76 16.50
CA PHE A 116 -2.62 -1.25 15.33
C PHE A 116 -2.66 -2.25 14.17
N TYR A 117 -2.34 -3.53 14.43
CA TYR A 117 -2.37 -4.58 13.41
C TYR A 117 -3.80 -4.97 13.01
N ALA A 118 -4.75 -4.96 13.95
CA ALA A 118 -6.16 -5.23 13.65
C ALA A 118 -6.74 -4.23 12.64
N ARG A 119 -6.33 -2.95 12.69
CA ARG A 119 -6.72 -1.94 11.68
C ARG A 119 -6.20 -2.26 10.28
N ALA A 120 -5.12 -3.02 10.17
CA ALA A 120 -4.58 -3.51 8.90
C ALA A 120 -5.18 -4.86 8.47
N GLY A 121 -6.15 -5.39 9.22
CA GLY A 121 -6.86 -6.63 8.90
C GLY A 121 -6.25 -7.90 9.52
N PHE A 122 -5.22 -7.78 10.37
CA PHE A 122 -4.69 -8.93 11.08
C PHE A 122 -5.69 -9.44 12.13
N VAL A 123 -5.79 -10.76 12.25
CA VAL A 123 -6.63 -11.43 13.25
C VAL A 123 -5.73 -12.12 14.27
N ALA A 124 -5.95 -11.82 15.54
CA ALA A 124 -5.25 -12.50 16.64
C ALA A 124 -5.70 -13.96 16.76
N HIS A 125 -4.76 -14.86 17.03
CA HIS A 125 -5.02 -16.28 17.25
C HIS A 125 -4.09 -16.83 18.32
N GLY A 126 -4.46 -17.97 18.89
CA GLY A 126 -3.74 -18.56 20.01
C GLY A 126 -3.86 -17.75 21.31
N GLU A 127 -3.11 -18.22 22.30
CA GLU A 127 -3.00 -17.62 23.63
C GLU A 127 -1.95 -16.52 23.66
N THR A 128 -2.01 -15.68 24.70
CA THR A 128 -0.96 -14.70 24.98
C THR A 128 0.24 -15.41 25.60
N TYR A 129 1.45 -15.04 25.22
CA TYR A 129 2.70 -15.58 25.76
C TYR A 129 3.71 -14.44 25.99
N LEU A 130 4.77 -14.72 26.75
CA LEU A 130 5.86 -13.77 26.96
C LEU A 130 6.95 -13.96 25.92
N ASP A 131 7.44 -12.85 25.37
CA ASP A 131 8.60 -12.77 24.47
C ASP A 131 9.40 -11.54 24.90
N ALA A 132 10.64 -11.75 25.36
CA ALA A 132 11.46 -10.77 26.09
C ALA A 132 10.71 -10.09 27.26
N ASP A 133 10.04 -10.89 28.11
CA ASP A 133 9.19 -10.45 29.23
C ASP A 133 8.02 -9.53 28.87
N ILE A 134 7.75 -9.33 27.58
CA ILE A 134 6.64 -8.53 27.08
C ILE A 134 5.50 -9.46 26.66
N PRO A 135 4.25 -9.20 27.07
CA PRO A 135 3.08 -9.94 26.60
C PRO A 135 2.85 -9.77 25.11
N HIS A 136 2.84 -10.89 24.40
CA HIS A 136 2.64 -10.99 22.96
C HIS A 136 1.50 -11.94 22.61
N ARG A 137 0.92 -11.72 21.44
CA ARG A 137 -0.06 -12.63 20.84
C ARG A 137 0.19 -12.78 19.35
N MET A 138 0.09 -14.01 18.86
CA MET A 138 0.21 -14.26 17.42
C MET A 138 -0.97 -13.63 16.68
N MET A 139 -0.67 -13.00 15.54
CA MET A 139 -1.68 -12.52 14.60
C MET A 139 -1.33 -12.97 13.19
N ARG A 140 -2.36 -13.18 12.36
CA ARG A 140 -2.20 -13.56 10.96
C ARG A 140 -3.08 -12.71 10.06
N LEU A 141 -2.61 -12.47 8.85
CA LEU A 141 -3.37 -11.84 7.78
C LEU A 141 -3.37 -12.81 6.59
N PRO A 142 -4.53 -13.41 6.28
CA PRO A 142 -4.73 -14.07 4.99
C PRO A 142 -4.49 -13.06 3.88
N LEU A 143 -3.48 -13.34 3.07
CA LEU A 143 -3.23 -12.63 1.85
C LEU A 143 -3.94 -13.44 0.81
N SER A 144 -5.23 -13.15 0.58
CA SER A 144 -5.92 -13.77 -0.53
C SER A 144 -4.98 -13.70 -1.74
N PRO A 145 -4.75 -14.81 -2.47
CA PRO A 145 -4.23 -14.66 -3.81
C PRO A 145 -5.09 -13.59 -4.49
N PHE A 146 -4.56 -12.91 -5.51
CA PHE A 146 -5.48 -12.27 -6.43
C PHE A 146 -6.47 -13.37 -6.84
N GLU A 147 -7.66 -13.38 -6.22
CA GLU A 147 -8.75 -14.20 -6.67
C GLU A 147 -8.96 -13.67 -8.08
N THR A 148 -8.60 -14.47 -9.07
CA THR A 148 -9.43 -14.51 -10.26
C THR A 148 -10.82 -14.67 -9.69
N PRO A 149 -11.69 -13.64 -9.77
CA PRO A 149 -13.00 -13.76 -9.17
C PRO A 149 -13.58 -15.06 -9.70
N ALA A 150 -14.08 -15.92 -8.81
CA ALA A 150 -14.83 -17.11 -9.23
C ALA A 150 -15.73 -16.66 -10.38
N PRO A 151 -15.75 -17.35 -11.53
CA PRO A 151 -16.47 -16.89 -12.71
C PRO A 151 -17.83 -16.43 -12.22
N ARG A 152 -18.06 -15.11 -12.29
CA ARG A 152 -19.33 -14.54 -11.83
C ARG A 152 -20.38 -15.40 -12.51
N MET A 153 -21.28 -16.02 -11.73
CA MET A 153 -22.52 -16.50 -12.33
C MET A 153 -22.96 -15.40 -13.28
N PRO A 154 -23.19 -15.66 -14.57
CA PRO A 154 -23.31 -14.60 -15.55
C PRO A 154 -24.35 -13.61 -15.02
N GLU A 155 -23.84 -12.46 -14.54
CA GLU A 155 -24.70 -11.34 -14.25
C GLU A 155 -25.44 -11.09 -15.56
N PRO A 156 -26.76 -10.84 -15.53
CA PRO A 156 -27.47 -10.49 -16.75
C PRO A 156 -26.62 -9.45 -17.47
N ALA A 157 -26.27 -9.73 -18.73
CA ALA A 157 -25.29 -8.94 -19.47
C ALA A 157 -25.61 -7.46 -19.23
N PRO A 158 -24.63 -6.65 -18.78
CA PRO A 158 -24.89 -5.26 -18.48
C PRO A 158 -25.58 -4.65 -19.70
N THR A 159 -26.59 -3.81 -19.47
CA THR A 159 -27.19 -3.05 -20.57
C THR A 159 -26.09 -2.18 -21.18
N VAL A 160 -25.58 -2.61 -22.34
CA VAL A 160 -24.51 -1.91 -23.03
C VAL A 160 -25.14 -0.72 -23.74
N ALA A 161 -24.95 0.47 -23.18
CA ALA A 161 -25.21 1.72 -23.88
C ALA A 161 -23.90 2.19 -24.53
N THR A 162 -23.85 2.16 -25.86
CA THR A 162 -22.69 2.67 -26.61
C THR A 162 -22.86 4.17 -26.84
N LEU A 163 -21.83 4.94 -26.47
CA LEU A 163 -21.69 6.34 -26.85
C LEU A 163 -20.69 6.40 -28.01
N GLN A 164 -21.07 7.01 -29.11
CA GLN A 164 -20.17 7.26 -30.24
C GLN A 164 -19.51 8.63 -30.07
N ALA A 165 -18.25 8.73 -30.47
CA ALA A 165 -17.48 9.97 -30.46
C ALA A 165 -16.58 10.00 -31.70
N ASP A 166 -16.71 11.06 -32.49
CA ASP A 166 -16.03 11.23 -33.78
C ASP A 166 -14.83 12.18 -33.67
N ASP A 167 -14.73 12.89 -32.56
CA ASP A 167 -13.66 13.85 -32.25
C ASP A 167 -13.36 13.89 -30.74
N LEU A 168 -12.30 14.61 -30.36
CA LEU A 168 -11.87 14.72 -28.97
C LEU A 168 -12.93 15.40 -28.08
N ALA A 169 -13.72 16.33 -28.63
CA ALA A 169 -14.73 17.08 -27.88
C ALA A 169 -15.94 16.19 -27.53
N SER A 170 -16.44 15.44 -28.51
CA SER A 170 -17.50 14.43 -28.34
C SER A 170 -17.03 13.29 -27.44
N LEU A 171 -15.76 12.87 -27.55
CA LEU A 171 -15.16 11.87 -26.65
C LEU A 171 -15.08 12.38 -25.20
N ALA A 172 -14.68 13.64 -25.00
CA ALA A 172 -14.66 14.27 -23.68
C ALA A 172 -16.07 14.38 -23.08
N ALA A 173 -17.06 14.78 -23.88
CA ALA A 173 -18.46 14.85 -23.45
C ALA A 173 -19.02 13.47 -23.07
N ALA A 174 -18.74 12.45 -23.87
CA ALA A 174 -19.13 11.06 -23.59
C ALA A 174 -18.47 10.54 -22.31
N THR A 175 -17.17 10.81 -22.14
CA THR A 175 -16.40 10.44 -20.95
C THR A 175 -17.00 11.09 -19.69
N LEU A 176 -17.28 12.41 -19.74
CA LEU A 176 -17.91 13.13 -18.63
C LEU A 176 -19.27 12.57 -18.26
N ARG A 177 -20.10 12.20 -19.25
CA ARG A 177 -21.40 11.58 -19.01
C ARG A 177 -21.24 10.26 -18.27
N LEU A 178 -20.35 9.38 -18.74
CA LEU A 178 -20.08 8.09 -18.09
C LEU A 178 -19.57 8.27 -16.65
N LEU A 179 -18.66 9.23 -16.42
CA LEU A 179 -18.14 9.51 -15.08
C LEU A 179 -19.21 10.05 -14.12
N ARG A 180 -20.17 10.84 -14.62
CA ARG A 180 -21.28 11.38 -13.81
C ARG A 180 -22.32 10.32 -13.47
N ASP A 181 -22.62 9.44 -14.43
CA ASP A 181 -23.64 8.38 -14.29
C ASP A 181 -23.13 7.19 -13.45
N ALA A 182 -21.80 7.06 -13.28
CA ALA A 182 -21.18 5.99 -12.51
C ALA A 182 -21.58 6.02 -11.02
N ARG A 183 -22.21 4.93 -10.57
CA ARG A 183 -22.67 4.76 -9.17
C ARG A 183 -21.74 3.91 -8.31
N HIS A 184 -21.09 2.90 -8.88
CA HIS A 184 -20.34 1.88 -8.15
C HIS A 184 -18.84 1.86 -8.45
N GLY A 185 -18.40 2.51 -9.52
CA GLY A 185 -17.00 2.52 -9.94
C GLY A 185 -16.86 2.75 -11.44
N VAL A 186 -15.64 3.02 -11.86
CA VAL A 186 -15.27 3.25 -13.26
C VAL A 186 -14.03 2.43 -13.55
N THR A 187 -14.03 1.72 -14.67
CA THR A 187 -12.83 1.09 -15.22
C THR A 187 -12.51 1.75 -16.56
N VAL A 188 -11.33 2.34 -16.66
CA VAL A 188 -10.83 2.94 -17.89
C VAL A 188 -9.72 2.05 -18.41
N TYR A 189 -9.86 1.61 -19.65
CA TYR A 189 -8.78 0.99 -20.41
C TYR A 189 -8.22 2.02 -21.38
N THR A 190 -6.92 2.24 -21.32
CA THR A 190 -6.24 3.31 -22.06
C THR A 190 -4.85 2.85 -22.47
N ARG A 191 -4.32 3.41 -23.55
CA ARG A 191 -2.96 3.11 -23.98
C ARG A 191 -1.95 3.71 -23.01
N ASP A 192 -2.13 4.98 -22.64
CA ASP A 192 -1.07 5.79 -22.03
C ASP A 192 -1.61 6.91 -21.11
N LEU A 193 -2.84 6.74 -20.62
CA LEU A 193 -3.67 7.73 -19.93
C LEU A 193 -4.25 8.85 -20.81
N GLU A 194 -4.01 8.87 -22.13
CA GLU A 194 -4.61 9.82 -23.09
C GLU A 194 -4.65 11.27 -22.57
N PRO A 195 -3.51 11.98 -22.52
CA PRO A 195 -3.40 13.27 -21.84
C PRO A 195 -4.38 14.31 -22.38
N ASP A 196 -4.55 14.33 -23.71
CA ASP A 196 -5.46 15.24 -24.42
C ASP A 196 -6.92 15.07 -23.98
N LEU A 197 -7.28 13.92 -23.40
CA LEU A 197 -8.60 13.62 -22.86
C LEU A 197 -8.62 13.72 -21.33
N LEU A 198 -7.79 12.95 -20.63
CA LEU A 198 -7.90 12.79 -19.18
C LEU A 198 -7.33 13.98 -18.39
N GLU A 199 -6.50 14.83 -18.99
CA GLU A 199 -6.00 16.05 -18.33
C GLU A 199 -6.92 17.26 -18.46
N GLN A 200 -8.01 17.12 -19.24
CA GLN A 200 -9.01 18.16 -19.34
C GLN A 200 -9.63 18.43 -17.95
N ALA A 201 -9.66 19.70 -17.55
CA ALA A 201 -10.11 20.10 -16.22
C ALA A 201 -11.48 19.53 -15.80
N PRO A 202 -12.50 19.49 -16.68
CA PRO A 202 -13.79 18.89 -16.32
C PRO A 202 -13.70 17.40 -15.98
N ILE A 203 -12.84 16.65 -16.68
CA ILE A 203 -12.68 15.20 -16.49
C ILE A 203 -11.89 14.93 -15.21
N LEU A 204 -10.81 15.66 -14.97
CA LEU A 204 -10.04 15.58 -13.72
C LEU A 204 -10.93 15.84 -12.49
N GLU A 205 -11.79 16.85 -12.57
CA GLU A 205 -12.71 17.16 -11.47
C GLU A 205 -13.75 16.05 -11.26
N ALA A 206 -14.31 15.50 -12.34
CA ALA A 206 -15.25 14.38 -12.25
C ALA A 206 -14.59 13.11 -11.63
N LEU A 207 -13.36 12.79 -12.04
CA LEU A 207 -12.59 11.69 -11.47
C LEU A 207 -12.29 11.91 -9.98
N ARG A 208 -11.95 13.15 -9.61
CA ARG A 208 -11.71 13.52 -8.20
C ARG A 208 -12.98 13.38 -7.36
N VAL A 209 -14.11 13.89 -7.83
CA VAL A 209 -15.40 13.76 -7.14
C VAL A 209 -15.75 12.27 -6.95
N LEU A 210 -15.54 11.46 -7.97
CA LEU A 210 -15.81 10.02 -7.92
C LEU A 210 -14.91 9.29 -6.91
N ALA A 211 -13.63 9.64 -6.87
CA ALA A 211 -12.65 9.07 -5.93
C ALA A 211 -12.94 9.42 -4.45
N VAL A 212 -13.64 10.53 -4.18
CA VAL A 212 -13.91 11.04 -2.82
C VAL A 212 -15.31 10.64 -2.29
N ARG A 213 -16.21 10.12 -3.14
CA ARG A 213 -17.62 9.80 -2.79
C ARG A 213 -17.85 8.67 -1.75
N GLY A 214 -16.81 8.00 -1.24
CA GLY A 214 -16.92 7.09 -0.09
C GLY A 214 -16.70 5.60 -0.40
N ARG A 215 -16.86 4.75 0.64
CA ARG A 215 -16.47 3.33 0.64
C ARG A 215 -17.25 2.53 -0.41
N GLY A 216 -16.53 1.99 -1.40
CA GLY A 216 -17.05 1.04 -2.39
C GLY A 216 -16.86 1.48 -3.85
N THR A 217 -16.67 2.77 -4.11
CA THR A 217 -16.39 3.27 -5.46
C THR A 217 -14.95 2.99 -5.84
N GLN A 218 -14.71 2.22 -6.90
CA GLN A 218 -13.35 1.94 -7.38
C GLN A 218 -13.11 2.59 -8.74
N LEU A 219 -12.04 3.36 -8.85
CA LEU A 219 -11.52 3.84 -10.12
C LEU A 219 -10.36 2.92 -10.53
N ARG A 220 -10.54 2.11 -11.57
CA ARG A 220 -9.49 1.26 -12.14
C ARG A 220 -9.00 1.87 -13.43
N LEU A 221 -7.69 2.09 -13.52
CA LEU A 221 -7.01 2.55 -14.72
C LEU A 221 -6.11 1.41 -15.20
N LEU A 222 -6.52 0.76 -16.28
CA LEU A 222 -5.75 -0.29 -16.93
C LEU A 222 -5.01 0.34 -18.12
N VAL A 223 -3.69 0.53 -17.95
CA VAL A 223 -2.84 1.29 -18.87
C VAL A 223 -1.87 0.37 -19.57
N GLN A 224 -1.88 0.32 -20.90
CA GLN A 224 -0.98 -0.54 -21.67
C GLN A 224 0.50 -0.14 -21.48
N ASN A 225 0.79 1.16 -21.55
CA ASN A 225 2.14 1.73 -21.54
C ASN A 225 2.30 2.79 -20.44
N PRO A 226 2.45 2.41 -19.16
CA PRO A 226 2.50 3.37 -18.06
C PRO A 226 3.80 4.18 -17.99
N GLY A 227 4.86 3.72 -18.66
CA GLY A 227 6.20 4.32 -18.55
C GLY A 227 6.29 5.76 -19.04
N TRP A 228 5.50 6.17 -20.03
CA TRP A 228 5.46 7.57 -20.46
C TRP A 228 4.73 8.43 -19.41
N ALA A 229 3.57 7.98 -18.93
CA ALA A 229 2.71 8.73 -18.03
C ALA A 229 3.38 8.98 -16.67
N LEU A 230 4.10 7.97 -16.16
CA LEU A 230 4.82 8.04 -14.89
C LEU A 230 6.07 8.93 -14.95
N ARG A 231 6.71 9.08 -16.12
CA ARG A 231 7.91 9.92 -16.32
C ARG A 231 7.57 11.35 -16.77
N GLY A 232 6.49 11.53 -17.52
CA GLY A 232 6.04 12.81 -18.07
C GLY A 232 5.25 13.69 -17.10
N GLY A 233 4.93 13.19 -15.90
CA GLY A 233 4.26 13.98 -14.85
C GLY A 233 2.77 14.21 -15.11
N HIS A 234 2.03 13.18 -15.53
CA HIS A 234 0.60 13.30 -15.83
C HIS A 234 -0.19 13.87 -14.65
N ARG A 235 -1.13 14.78 -14.92
CA ARG A 235 -1.95 15.48 -13.89
C ARG A 235 -2.82 14.56 -13.01
N LEU A 236 -3.01 13.30 -13.39
CA LEU A 236 -3.69 12.29 -12.58
C LEU A 236 -2.78 11.65 -11.53
N LEU A 237 -1.45 11.69 -11.69
CA LEU A 237 -0.51 11.04 -10.76
C LEU A 237 -0.66 11.52 -9.32
N PRO A 238 -0.77 12.83 -9.02
CA PRO A 238 -0.96 13.28 -7.64
C PRO A 238 -2.25 12.75 -7.02
N LEU A 239 -3.31 12.56 -7.83
CA LEU A 239 -4.57 12.00 -7.37
C LEU A 239 -4.45 10.49 -7.09
N ILE A 240 -3.79 9.75 -8.00
CA ILE A 240 -3.50 8.31 -7.87
C ILE A 240 -2.67 8.05 -6.60
N GLN A 241 -1.61 8.83 -6.36
CA GLN A 241 -0.71 8.68 -5.22
C GLN A 241 -1.39 8.99 -3.87
N ARG A 242 -2.36 9.91 -3.84
CA ARG A 242 -3.05 10.31 -2.61
C ARG A 242 -4.17 9.36 -2.19
N LEU A 243 -4.73 8.58 -3.13
CA LEU A 243 -5.86 7.68 -2.89
C LEU A 243 -5.62 6.26 -3.45
N PRO A 244 -4.51 5.58 -3.07
CA PRO A 244 -4.12 4.31 -3.67
C PRO A 244 -5.07 3.14 -3.34
N SER A 245 -5.92 3.29 -2.31
CA SER A 245 -6.97 2.33 -1.95
C SER A 245 -8.24 2.46 -2.81
N MET A 246 -8.40 3.58 -3.52
CA MET A 246 -9.58 3.90 -4.34
C MET A 246 -9.26 3.94 -5.83
N ILE A 247 -8.01 4.28 -6.18
CA ILE A 247 -7.53 4.39 -7.55
C ILE A 247 -6.47 3.34 -7.81
N LEU A 248 -6.81 2.36 -8.63
CA LEU A 248 -5.93 1.25 -8.98
C LEU A 248 -5.37 1.46 -10.39
N LEU A 249 -4.09 1.81 -10.46
CA LEU A 249 -3.32 1.80 -11.71
C LEU A 249 -2.75 0.39 -11.92
N ARG A 250 -3.06 -0.23 -13.05
CA ARG A 250 -2.58 -1.57 -13.42
C ARG A 250 -2.13 -1.58 -14.88
N GLN A 251 -1.14 -2.40 -15.18
CA GLN A 251 -0.74 -2.72 -16.54
C GLN A 251 -1.28 -4.12 -16.89
N PRO A 252 -1.91 -4.33 -18.05
CA PRO A 252 -2.23 -5.67 -18.53
C PRO A 252 -0.96 -6.52 -18.61
N ILE A 253 -1.02 -7.74 -18.10
CA ILE A 253 -0.01 -8.76 -18.33
C ILE A 253 -0.62 -9.65 -19.42
N GLU A 254 0.05 -9.78 -20.56
CA GLU A 254 -0.31 -10.76 -21.60
C GLU A 254 -0.14 -12.19 -21.08
#